data_AF-A0A7X6Q6P2-F1
#
_entry.id   AF-A0A7X6Q6P2-F1
#
_cell.length_a   1.000
_cell.length_b   1.000
_cell.length_c   1.000
_cell.angle_alpha   90.00
_cell.angle_beta   90.00
_cell.angle_gamma   90.00
#
_symmetry.space_group_name_H-M   'P 1'
#
loop_
_entity.id
_entity.type
_entity.pdbx_description
1 polymer ?
#
loop_
_entity_poly.entity_id
_entity_poly.type
_entity_poly.pdbx_seq_one_letter_code
_entity_poly.pdbx_strand_id
1 'polypeptide(L)' 'DYHPVPKVFKGVPIAFISGGLMALAFMAFDKALLINLLG' A
#
# COMPACT_ATOMS: atom_id res chain seq x y z
N ASP A 1 4.54 -18.00 7.99
CA ASP A 1 3.18 -18.43 8.36
C ASP A 1 2.16 -17.47 7.78
N TYR A 2 1.08 -17.96 7.16
CA TYR A 2 -0.01 -17.11 6.67
C TYR A 2 -1.21 -17.26 7.59
N HIS A 3 -1.60 -16.17 8.25
CA HIS A 3 -2.82 -16.13 9.04
C HIS A 3 -4.02 -15.81 8.13
N PRO A 4 -5.11 -16.58 8.19
CA PRO A 4 -6.28 -16.32 7.37
C PRO A 4 -6.93 -14.99 7.72
N VAL A 5 -7.26 -14.19 6.70
CA VAL A 5 -8.03 -12.96 6.87
C VAL A 5 -9.46 -13.31 7.32
N PRO A 6 -10.03 -12.66 8.36
CA PRO A 6 -11.40 -12.90 8.81
C PRO A 6 -12.42 -12.69 7.69
N LYS A 7 -13.47 -13.52 7.64
CA LYS A 7 -14.46 -13.55 6.55
C LYS A 7 -15.04 -12.17 6.21
N VAL A 8 -15.30 -11.35 7.23
CA VAL A 8 -15.86 -9.99 7.11
C VAL A 8 -14.95 -9.00 6.39
N PHE A 9 -13.64 -9.25 6.35
CA PHE A 9 -12.66 -8.37 5.72
C PHE A 9 -12.17 -8.89 4.35
N LYS A 10 -12.59 -10.09 3.93
CA LYS A 10 -12.16 -10.68 2.65
C LYS A 10 -12.75 -9.92 1.45
N GLY A 11 -12.00 -9.90 0.35
CA GLY A 11 -12.41 -9.28 -0.90
C GLY A 11 -12.19 -7.78 -0.90
N VAL A 12 -13.26 -7.01 -1.09
CA VAL A 12 -13.20 -5.55 -1.27
C VAL A 12 -12.58 -4.80 -0.09
N PRO A 13 -12.91 -5.09 1.19
CA PRO A 13 -12.40 -4.31 2.30
C PRO A 13 -10.88 -4.40 2.46
N ILE A 14 -10.31 -5.62 2.44
CA ILE A 14 -8.85 -5.79 2.54
C ILE A 14 -8.14 -5.23 1.31
N ALA A 15 -8.70 -5.43 0.10
CA ALA A 15 -8.11 -4.89 -1.13
C ALA A 15 -8.06 -3.36 -1.12
N PHE A 16 -9.08 -2.70 -0.58
CA PHE A 16 -9.11 -1.24 -0.44
C PHE A 16 -8.03 -0.73 0.52
N ILE A 17 -7.88 -1.37 1.68
CA ILE A 17 -6.86 -0.99 2.67
C ILE A 17 -5.46 -1.24 2.11
N SER A 18 -5.22 -2.42 1.52
CA SER A 18 -3.92 -2.76 0.93
C SER A 18 -3.57 -1.84 -0.24
N GLY A 19 -4.51 -1.61 -1.16
CA GLY A 19 -4.33 -0.72 -2.30
C GLY A 19 -4.09 0.73 -1.88
N GLY A 20 -4.85 1.22 -0.89
CA GLY A 20 -4.68 2.56 -0.33
C GLY A 20 -3.30 2.75 0.33
N LEU A 21 -2.88 1.82 1.17
CA LEU A 21 -1.55 1.86 1.79
C LEU A 21 -0.44 1.79 0.74
N MET A 22 -0.59 0.94 -0.27
CA MET A 22 0.35 0.81 -1.37
C MET A 22 0.45 2.12 -2.19
N ALA A 23 -0.67 2.77 -2.47
CA ALA A 23 -0.69 4.06 -3.17
C ALA A 23 0.00 5.17 -2.38
N LEU A 24 -0.21 5.24 -1.06
CA LEU A 24 0.47 6.19 -0.18
C LEU A 24 1.98 5.93 -0.13
N ALA A 25 2.38 4.66 -0.03
CA ALA A 25 3.78 4.27 -0.06
C ALA A 25 4.45 4.66 -1.39
N PHE A 26 3.80 4.43 -2.53
CA PHE A 26 4.32 4.85 -3.83
C PHE A 26 4.35 6.36 -4.02
N MET A 27 3.38 7.10 -3.50
CA MET A 27 3.38 8.56 -3.55
C MET A 27 4.55 9.15 -2.76
N ALA A 28 4.81 8.63 -1.56
CA ALA A 28 5.96 9.05 -0.75
C ALA A 28 7.29 8.61 -1.38
N PHE A 29 7.33 7.39 -1.94
CA PHE A 29 8.51 6.86 -2.61
C PHE A 29 8.84 7.63 -3.90
N ASP A 30 7.85 7.99 -4.72
CA ASP A 30 8.04 8.79 -5.94
C ASP A 30 8.67 10.15 -5.61
N LYS A 31 8.14 10.86 -4.61
CA LYS A 31 8.74 12.11 -4.13
C LYS A 31 10.17 11.91 -3.62
N ALA A 32 10.39 10.88 -2.79
CA ALA A 32 11.71 10.60 -2.26
C ALA A 32 12.71 10.23 -3.38
N LEU A 33 12.28 9.45 -4.36
CA LEU A 33 13.13 9.03 -5.48
C LEU A 33 13.44 10.20 -6.41
N LEU A 34 12.46 11.06 -6.71
CA LEU A 34 12.66 12.28 -7.49
C LEU A 34 13.62 13.25 -6.79
N ILE A 35 13.49 13.46 -5.47
CA ILE A 35 14.43 14.29 -4.70
C ILE A 35 15.83 13.68 -4.72
N ASN A 36 15.97 12.38 -4.47
CA ASN A 36 17.28 11.72 -4.47
C ASN A 36 17.92 11.63 -5.87
N LEU A 37 17.13 11.68 -6.95
CA LEU A 37 17.62 11.66 -8.33
C LEU A 37 17.94 13.07 -8.87
N LEU A 38 17.19 14.09 -8.45
CA LEU A 38 17.32 15.47 -8.94
C LEU A 38 18.12 16.41 -8.03
N GLY A 39 18.24 16.11 -6.73
CA GLY A 39 18.92 16.95 -5.73
C GLY A 39 17.98 17.92 -5.04
#